data_AF-A0A0C9QZH7-F1
#
_entry.id   AF-A0A0C9QZH7-F1
#
_cell.length_a   1.000
_cell.length_b   1.000
_cell.length_c   1.000
_cell.angle_alpha   90.00
_cell.angle_beta   90.00
_cell.angle_gamma   90.00
#
_symmetry.space_group_name_H-M   'P 1'
#
loop_
_entity.id
_entity.type
_entity.pdbx_description
1 polymer ?
#
loop_
_entity_poly.entity_id
_entity_poly.type
_entity_poly.pdbx_seq_one_letter_code
_entity_poly.pdbx_strand_id
1 'polypeptide(L)'
;MILRKIFDERTWSIGNLYQMDFTLMSVRDLKNDMTYLMTWRVIVTGIIILVSLLLVIVGTCYDLRVHQKRLQKNKTASPGPKVSVENGGPSNPPPPVSRPGAAGAIVLSFSAYTNSQYIFDTSKSRSMDCLDGLRFLSMGWVLLVHTALYGTWMTDNNRWSYRVGADFVTQIISNGSFSVDTFLFLSGFLSAYSFLGVCKRNADKPPKGFRLWELIDAIIKRFLRLTPPYLVLIGLAEITGGYLEQTSQYHIFDDYQKYCTTNWWMNLLYINNLPTFVDLP
;
A
#
# COMPACT_ATOMS: atom_id res chain seq x y z
N MET A 1 -41.72 2.06 11.60
CA MET A 1 -42.85 2.72 12.29
C MET A 1 -42.95 2.32 13.77
N ILE A 2 -42.80 1.03 14.12
CA ILE A 2 -42.84 0.54 15.52
C ILE A 2 -41.70 1.11 16.39
N LEU A 3 -40.44 1.05 15.92
CA LEU A 3 -39.28 1.57 16.68
C LEU A 3 -39.40 3.06 17.01
N ARG A 4 -39.86 3.88 16.06
CA ARG A 4 -40.07 5.31 16.27
C ARG A 4 -41.10 5.57 17.37
N LYS A 5 -42.22 4.84 17.32
CA LYS A 5 -43.27 4.90 18.34
C LYS A 5 -42.78 4.47 19.73
N ILE A 6 -41.93 3.45 19.80
CA ILE A 6 -41.33 2.97 21.06
C ILE A 6 -40.43 4.03 21.71
N PHE A 7 -39.59 4.71 20.92
CA PHE A 7 -38.71 5.76 21.41
C PHE A 7 -39.47 7.05 21.77
N ASP A 8 -40.44 7.48 20.94
CA ASP A 8 -41.26 8.67 21.20
C ASP A 8 -42.19 8.48 22.42
N GLU A 9 -42.79 7.29 22.59
CA GLU A 9 -43.72 7.01 23.70
C GLU A 9 -43.03 6.57 25.00
N ARG A 10 -41.67 6.50 25.03
CA ARG A 10 -40.86 6.08 26.19
C ARG A 10 -41.39 4.82 26.89
N THR A 11 -41.88 3.85 26.11
CA THR A 11 -42.55 2.65 26.63
C THR A 11 -41.60 1.68 27.34
N TRP A 12 -40.29 1.79 27.10
CA TRP A 12 -39.27 1.10 27.89
C TRP A 12 -38.90 1.90 29.14
N SER A 13 -39.01 1.24 30.31
CA SER A 13 -38.62 1.77 31.63
C SER A 13 -37.16 2.25 31.73
N ILE A 14 -36.31 1.86 30.77
CA ILE A 14 -34.91 2.33 30.61
C ILE A 14 -34.82 3.82 30.25
N GLY A 15 -35.78 4.37 29.48
CA GLY A 15 -35.77 5.79 29.09
C GLY A 15 -35.97 6.75 30.27
N ASN A 16 -36.65 6.30 31.32
CA ASN A 16 -36.86 7.07 32.54
C ASN A 16 -35.65 7.04 33.51
N LEU A 17 -34.73 6.08 33.35
CA LEU A 17 -33.64 5.86 34.32
C LEU A 17 -32.48 6.86 34.18
N TYR A 18 -32.35 7.53 33.02
CA TYR A 18 -31.18 8.38 32.71
C TYR A 18 -31.48 9.72 32.02
N GLN A 19 -32.75 10.14 31.87
CA GLN A 19 -33.12 11.35 31.12
C GLN A 19 -32.47 11.45 29.73
N MET A 20 -32.22 10.32 29.06
CA MET A 20 -31.64 10.31 27.72
C MET A 20 -32.74 10.39 26.67
N ASP A 21 -32.70 11.43 25.84
CA ASP A 21 -33.55 11.56 24.66
C ASP A 21 -32.89 10.82 23.49
N PHE A 22 -33.45 9.67 23.13
CA PHE A 22 -32.99 8.90 21.97
C PHE A 22 -33.70 9.38 20.72
N THR A 23 -32.94 9.80 19.70
CA THR A 23 -33.47 10.11 18.38
C THR A 23 -33.15 8.97 17.42
N LEU A 24 -34.18 8.44 16.76
CA LEU A 24 -33.99 7.45 15.70
C LEU A 24 -33.41 8.14 14.46
N MET A 25 -32.11 7.99 14.21
CA MET A 25 -31.45 8.60 13.05
C MET A 25 -31.74 7.88 11.73
N SER A 26 -31.67 6.55 11.72
CA SER A 26 -31.81 5.74 10.50
C SER A 26 -32.20 4.31 10.83
N VAL A 27 -33.01 3.69 9.96
CA VAL A 27 -33.28 2.24 9.98
C VAL A 27 -32.74 1.69 8.65
N ARG A 28 -31.83 0.73 8.74
CA ARG A 28 -31.28 0.03 7.57
C ARG A 28 -31.74 -1.43 7.57
N ASP A 29 -32.15 -1.89 6.41
CA ASP A 29 -32.35 -3.30 6.15
C ASP A 29 -31.01 -3.88 5.66
N LEU A 30 -30.39 -4.76 6.46
CA LEU A 30 -29.11 -5.40 6.14
C LEU A 30 -29.31 -6.53 5.12
N LYS A 31 -29.82 -6.19 3.94
CA LYS A 31 -29.96 -7.13 2.84
C LYS A 31 -28.76 -6.97 1.92
N ASN A 32 -27.98 -8.05 1.81
CA ASN A 32 -26.85 -8.11 0.89
C ASN A 32 -27.38 -8.16 -0.56
N ASP A 33 -27.35 -7.02 -1.24
CA ASP A 33 -27.74 -6.87 -2.63
C ASP A 33 -26.48 -6.79 -3.51
N MET A 34 -26.21 -7.84 -4.29
CA MET A 34 -24.97 -7.99 -5.06
C MET A 34 -24.80 -6.99 -6.21
N THR A 35 -25.76 -6.07 -6.38
CA THR A 35 -25.75 -5.03 -7.39
C THR A 35 -24.48 -4.17 -7.37
N TYR A 36 -23.87 -3.94 -6.19
CA TYR A 36 -22.61 -3.18 -6.09
C TYR A 36 -21.44 -3.84 -6.83
N LEU A 37 -21.41 -5.19 -6.91
CA LEU A 37 -20.37 -5.94 -7.63
C LEU A 37 -20.45 -5.76 -9.15
N MET A 38 -21.62 -5.40 -9.67
CA MET A 38 -21.86 -5.19 -11.10
C MET A 38 -21.42 -3.80 -11.59
N THR A 39 -20.95 -2.94 -10.68
CA THR A 39 -20.37 -1.65 -11.05
C THR A 39 -19.12 -1.89 -11.90
N TRP A 40 -19.01 -1.19 -13.03
CA TRP A 40 -17.90 -1.39 -13.98
C TRP A 40 -16.52 -1.26 -13.33
N ARG A 41 -16.38 -0.44 -12.28
CA ARG A 41 -15.13 -0.22 -11.52
C ARG A 41 -14.71 -1.46 -10.73
N VAL A 42 -15.66 -2.09 -10.05
CA VAL A 42 -15.45 -3.33 -9.31
C VAL A 42 -15.09 -4.46 -10.27
N ILE A 43 -15.78 -4.53 -11.42
CA ILE A 43 -15.47 -5.49 -12.48
C ILE A 43 -14.04 -5.27 -13.01
N VAL A 44 -13.67 -4.03 -13.34
CA VAL A 44 -12.32 -3.70 -13.83
C VAL A 44 -11.26 -4.02 -12.77
N THR A 45 -11.50 -3.67 -11.51
CA THR A 45 -10.59 -4.00 -10.40
C THR A 45 -10.43 -5.51 -10.24
N GLY A 46 -11.55 -6.25 -10.28
CA GLY A 46 -11.55 -7.71 -10.21
C GLY A 46 -10.76 -8.35 -11.37
N ILE A 47 -10.91 -7.83 -12.59
CA ILE A 47 -10.14 -8.28 -13.76
C ILE A 47 -8.65 -7.99 -13.57
N ILE A 48 -8.28 -6.79 -13.10
CA ILE A 48 -6.87 -6.42 -12.85
C ILE A 48 -6.23 -7.35 -11.81
N ILE A 49 -6.94 -7.65 -10.72
CA ILE A 49 -6.47 -8.56 -9.67
C ILE A 49 -6.32 -9.97 -10.25
N LEU A 50 -7.33 -10.48 -10.97
CA LEU A 50 -7.30 -11.79 -11.60
C LEU A 50 -6.12 -11.93 -12.57
N VAL A 51 -5.94 -10.97 -13.47
CA VAL A 51 -4.83 -10.96 -14.44
C VAL A 51 -3.49 -10.92 -13.73
N SER A 52 -3.35 -10.10 -12.68
CA SER A 52 -2.12 -10.03 -11.89
C SER A 52 -1.81 -11.37 -11.21
N LEU A 53 -2.81 -12.03 -10.63
CA LEU A 53 -2.65 -13.36 -10.03
C LEU A 53 -2.26 -14.41 -11.07
N LEU A 54 -2.87 -14.38 -12.26
CA LEU A 54 -2.52 -15.28 -13.36
C LEU A 54 -1.08 -15.08 -13.82
N LEU A 55 -0.63 -13.83 -13.96
CA LEU A 55 0.77 -13.51 -14.30
C LEU A 55 1.74 -14.03 -13.24
N VAL A 56 1.39 -13.93 -11.95
CA VAL A 56 2.18 -14.48 -10.85
C VAL A 56 2.25 -16.01 -10.90
N ILE A 57 1.12 -16.68 -11.15
CA ILE A 57 1.06 -18.14 -11.28
C ILE A 57 1.93 -18.61 -12.46
N VAL A 58 1.78 -17.98 -13.62
CA VAL A 58 2.55 -18.30 -14.84
C VAL A 58 4.03 -18.03 -14.62
N GLY A 59 4.39 -16.89 -14.03
CA GLY A 59 5.77 -16.52 -13.71
C GLY A 59 6.42 -17.51 -12.74
N THR A 60 5.71 -17.89 -11.69
CA THR A 60 6.18 -18.87 -10.69
C THR A 60 6.32 -20.27 -11.30
N CYS A 61 5.37 -20.69 -12.15
CA CYS A 61 5.46 -21.97 -12.87
C CYS A 61 6.65 -22.01 -13.82
N TYR A 62 6.87 -20.93 -14.58
CA TYR A 62 8.01 -20.81 -15.49
C TYR A 62 9.34 -20.87 -14.73
N ASP A 63 9.44 -20.14 -13.62
CA ASP A 63 10.63 -20.11 -12.78
C ASP A 63 10.97 -21.50 -12.25
N LEU A 64 10.03 -22.17 -11.58
CA LEU A 64 10.25 -23.49 -10.98
C LEU A 64 10.53 -24.58 -12.03
N ARG A 65 9.79 -24.58 -13.15
CA ARG A 65 9.89 -25.66 -14.14
C ARG A 65 11.02 -25.48 -15.15
N VAL A 66 11.29 -24.25 -15.56
CA VAL A 66 12.24 -23.96 -16.65
C VAL A 66 13.50 -23.30 -16.11
N HIS A 67 13.37 -22.22 -15.33
CA HIS A 67 14.52 -21.43 -14.90
C HIS A 67 15.39 -22.19 -13.89
N GLN A 68 14.80 -22.72 -12.82
CA GLN A 68 15.52 -23.48 -11.78
C GLN A 68 16.14 -24.77 -12.34
N LYS A 69 15.43 -25.48 -13.23
CA LYS A 69 15.98 -26.69 -13.87
C LYS A 69 17.16 -26.37 -14.78
N ARG A 70 17.13 -25.26 -15.53
CA ARG A 70 18.28 -24.79 -16.32
C ARG A 70 19.47 -24.43 -15.42
N LEU A 71 19.22 -23.74 -14.31
CA LEU A 71 20.24 -23.42 -13.30
C LEU A 71 20.89 -24.68 -12.73
N GLN A 72 20.09 -25.68 -12.34
CA GLN A 72 20.59 -26.96 -11.83
C GLN A 72 21.39 -27.73 -12.88
N LYS A 73 20.88 -27.85 -14.11
CA LYS A 73 21.57 -28.53 -15.21
C LYS A 73 22.93 -27.89 -15.51
N ASN A 74 23.01 -26.55 -15.47
CA ASN A 74 24.26 -25.83 -15.68
C ASN A 74 25.25 -26.03 -14.51
N LYS A 75 24.76 -26.07 -13.27
CA LYS A 75 25.60 -26.41 -12.09
C LYS A 75 26.15 -27.83 -12.18
N THR A 76 25.37 -28.80 -12.66
CA THR A 76 25.84 -30.19 -12.84
C THR A 76 26.73 -30.38 -14.06
N ALA A 77 26.54 -29.58 -15.12
CA ALA A 77 27.36 -29.62 -16.33
C ALA A 77 28.71 -28.88 -16.20
N SER A 78 28.86 -28.04 -15.17
CA SER A 78 30.12 -27.38 -14.83
C SER A 78 30.57 -27.81 -13.42
N PRO A 79 31.08 -29.05 -13.24
CA PRO A 79 31.77 -29.41 -12.01
C PRO A 79 33.14 -28.72 -12.02
N GLY A 80 33.20 -27.48 -11.53
CA GLY A 80 34.48 -26.83 -11.25
C GLY A 80 35.24 -27.60 -10.16
N PRO A 81 36.57 -27.82 -10.30
CA PRO A 81 37.34 -28.60 -9.35
C PRO A 81 37.38 -27.89 -7.98
N LYS A 82 37.21 -28.66 -6.90
CA LYS A 82 37.60 -28.22 -5.57
C LYS A 82 39.13 -28.10 -5.55
N VAL A 83 39.66 -26.90 -5.75
CA VAL A 83 41.06 -26.59 -5.45
C VAL A 83 41.08 -25.79 -4.15
N SER A 84 41.45 -26.47 -3.08
CA SER A 84 41.91 -25.90 -1.83
C SER A 84 43.36 -25.42 -2.02
N VAL A 85 43.60 -24.12 -2.18
CA VAL A 85 44.94 -23.52 -1.95
C VAL A 85 44.78 -22.04 -1.53
N GLU A 86 45.42 -21.70 -0.41
CA GLU A 86 45.81 -20.36 0.04
C GLU A 86 46.32 -19.44 -1.08
N ASN A 87 45.84 -18.19 -1.12
CA ASN A 87 46.62 -16.95 -1.24
C ASN A 87 45.78 -15.82 -1.87
N GLY A 88 45.91 -14.63 -1.29
CA GLY A 88 45.16 -13.43 -1.64
C GLY A 88 45.40 -12.96 -3.08
N GLY A 89 44.33 -12.99 -3.87
CA GLY A 89 44.19 -12.33 -5.17
C GLY A 89 42.70 -12.13 -5.45
N PRO A 90 42.29 -11.09 -6.23
CA PRO A 90 40.89 -10.74 -6.38
C PRO A 90 40.14 -11.89 -7.05
N SER A 91 39.22 -12.52 -6.30
CA SER A 91 38.37 -13.58 -6.79
C SER A 91 37.49 -13.04 -7.92
N ASN A 92 37.76 -13.47 -9.15
CA ASN A 92 36.87 -13.21 -10.28
C ASN A 92 35.51 -13.88 -9.98
N PRO A 93 34.39 -13.15 -10.09
CA PRO A 93 33.08 -13.73 -9.85
C PRO A 93 32.81 -14.86 -10.87
N PRO A 94 32.04 -15.90 -10.47
CA PRO A 94 31.73 -17.02 -11.35
C PRO A 94 31.05 -16.55 -12.64
N PRO A 95 31.23 -17.28 -13.77
CA PRO A 95 30.74 -16.86 -15.07
C PRO A 95 29.22 -16.64 -15.05
N PRO A 96 28.71 -15.61 -15.74
CA PRO A 96 27.31 -15.23 -15.67
C PRO A 96 26.45 -16.33 -16.30
N VAL A 97 25.53 -16.86 -15.49
CA VAL A 97 24.38 -17.66 -15.95
C VAL A 97 23.77 -16.94 -17.15
N SER A 98 23.55 -17.65 -18.26
CA SER A 98 22.88 -17.13 -19.46
C SER A 98 21.60 -16.39 -19.04
N ARG A 99 21.61 -15.06 -19.13
CA ARG A 99 20.48 -14.23 -18.74
C ARG A 99 19.26 -14.68 -19.54
N PRO A 100 18.07 -14.82 -18.93
CA PRO A 100 16.86 -15.08 -19.70
C PRO A 100 16.70 -13.98 -20.76
N GLY A 101 16.24 -14.34 -21.95
CA GLY A 101 15.89 -13.35 -22.99
C GLY A 101 14.82 -12.38 -22.47
N ALA A 102 14.61 -11.25 -23.16
CA ALA A 102 13.73 -10.17 -22.68
C ALA A 102 12.34 -10.66 -22.20
N ALA A 103 11.69 -11.54 -22.97
CA ALA A 103 10.40 -12.13 -22.58
C ALA A 103 10.51 -13.01 -21.32
N GLY A 104 11.59 -13.80 -21.19
CA GLY A 104 11.85 -14.62 -20.00
C GLY A 104 12.13 -13.78 -18.75
N ALA A 105 12.80 -12.63 -18.91
CA ALA A 105 13.02 -11.68 -17.82
C ALA A 105 11.71 -11.03 -17.33
N ILE A 106 10.80 -10.68 -18.25
CA ILE A 106 9.47 -10.17 -17.91
C ILE A 106 8.68 -11.23 -17.13
N VAL A 107 8.61 -12.46 -17.64
CA VAL A 107 7.88 -13.55 -16.97
C VAL A 107 8.48 -13.86 -15.59
N LEU A 108 9.81 -13.86 -15.47
CA LEU A 108 10.49 -14.08 -14.19
C LEU A 108 10.22 -12.96 -13.18
N SER A 109 9.97 -11.73 -13.65
CA SER A 109 9.65 -10.59 -12.77
C SER A 109 8.35 -10.79 -11.99
N PHE A 110 7.43 -11.62 -12.49
CA PHE A 110 6.19 -12.00 -11.81
C PHE A 110 6.34 -13.27 -10.93
N SER A 111 7.51 -13.90 -10.87
CA SER A 111 7.70 -15.10 -10.05
C SER A 111 7.66 -14.77 -8.56
N ALA A 112 6.68 -15.33 -7.84
CA ALA A 112 6.60 -15.21 -6.38
C ALA A 112 7.75 -15.94 -5.69
N TYR A 113 8.27 -17.02 -6.27
CA TYR A 113 9.35 -17.81 -5.67
C TYR A 113 10.66 -17.03 -5.61
N THR A 114 11.17 -16.55 -6.75
CA THR A 114 12.42 -15.76 -6.77
C THR A 114 12.26 -14.43 -6.04
N ASN A 115 11.12 -13.74 -6.19
CA ASN A 115 10.86 -12.49 -5.49
C ASN A 115 10.80 -12.68 -3.97
N SER A 116 10.15 -13.74 -3.47
CA SER A 116 10.11 -14.02 -2.02
C SER A 116 11.48 -14.36 -1.46
N GLN A 117 12.28 -15.17 -2.17
CA GLN A 117 13.66 -15.42 -1.77
C GLN A 117 14.47 -14.13 -1.67
N TYR A 118 14.30 -13.20 -2.60
CA TYR A 118 14.97 -11.90 -2.56
C TYR A 118 14.47 -10.99 -1.43
N ILE A 119 13.17 -11.04 -1.11
CA ILE A 119 12.56 -10.24 -0.03
C ILE A 119 13.02 -10.74 1.34
N PHE A 120 13.07 -12.06 1.54
CA PHE A 120 13.45 -12.68 2.81
C PHE A 120 14.96 -12.93 2.96
N ASP A 121 15.76 -12.59 1.94
CA ASP A 121 17.22 -12.69 2.01
C ASP A 121 17.80 -11.58 2.90
N THR A 122 18.08 -11.95 4.15
CA THR A 122 18.73 -11.10 5.17
C THR A 122 20.25 -11.25 5.18
N SER A 123 20.83 -12.10 4.31
CA SER A 123 22.28 -12.35 4.29
C SER A 123 23.09 -11.22 3.68
N LYS A 124 22.45 -10.35 2.90
CA LYS A 124 23.08 -9.21 2.24
C LYS A 124 22.84 -7.96 3.06
N SER A 125 23.86 -7.46 3.77
CA SER A 125 23.83 -6.09 4.30
C SER A 125 23.65 -5.13 3.13
N ARG A 126 22.54 -4.39 3.12
CA ARG A 126 22.30 -3.35 2.11
C ARG A 126 22.92 -2.07 2.64
N SER A 127 23.45 -1.27 1.73
CA SER A 127 23.85 0.09 2.08
C SER A 127 22.59 0.82 2.58
N MET A 128 22.58 1.24 3.85
CA MET A 128 21.50 1.98 4.54
C MET A 128 20.43 1.16 5.29
N ASP A 129 20.79 0.03 5.91
CA ASP A 129 19.87 -0.80 6.72
C ASP A 129 19.07 0.00 7.79
N CYS A 130 19.66 1.03 8.39
CA CYS A 130 18.98 1.91 9.35
C CYS A 130 17.77 2.66 8.74
N LEU A 131 17.86 3.07 7.46
CA LEU A 131 16.75 3.75 6.79
C LEU A 131 15.59 2.80 6.51
N ASP A 132 15.88 1.53 6.29
CA ASP A 132 14.85 0.50 6.15
C ASP A 132 14.12 0.25 7.48
N GLY A 133 14.85 0.25 8.60
CA GLY A 133 14.25 0.23 9.94
C GLY A 133 13.36 1.45 10.22
N LEU A 134 13.81 2.65 9.83
CA LEU A 134 13.02 3.87 9.97
C LEU A 134 11.71 3.79 9.16
N ARG A 135 11.75 3.31 7.91
CA ARG A 135 10.56 3.09 7.09
C ARG A 135 9.57 2.13 7.75
N PHE A 136 10.07 1.04 8.32
CA PHE A 136 9.23 0.06 8.99
C PHE A 136 8.49 0.68 10.18
N LEU A 137 9.20 1.41 11.04
CA LEU A 137 8.61 2.09 12.19
C LEU A 137 7.60 3.17 11.76
N SER A 138 7.93 3.99 10.76
CA SER A 138 7.01 5.00 10.23
C SER A 138 5.76 4.37 9.61
N MET A 139 5.88 3.27 8.87
CA MET A 139 4.73 2.57 8.30
C MET A 139 3.83 1.97 9.40
N GLY A 140 4.44 1.38 10.43
CA GLY A 140 3.71 0.89 11.59
C GLY A 140 2.95 2.02 12.31
N TRP A 141 3.58 3.19 12.47
CA TRP A 141 2.93 4.36 13.04
C TRP A 141 1.74 4.83 12.20
N VAL A 142 1.90 4.97 10.88
CA VAL A 142 0.80 5.32 9.96
C VAL A 142 -0.38 4.36 10.11
N LEU A 143 -0.13 3.04 10.14
CA LEU A 143 -1.19 2.04 10.30
C LEU A 143 -1.92 2.19 11.65
N LEU A 144 -1.16 2.41 12.74
CA LEU A 144 -1.71 2.59 14.08
C LEU A 144 -2.64 3.81 14.14
N VAL A 145 -2.21 4.93 13.56
CA VAL A 145 -2.96 6.19 13.50
C VAL A 145 -4.26 6.01 12.75
N HIS A 146 -4.22 5.45 11.54
CA HIS A 146 -5.43 5.27 10.73
C HIS A 146 -6.41 4.31 11.39
N THR A 147 -5.92 3.23 11.99
CA THR A 147 -6.77 2.27 12.73
C THR A 147 -7.46 2.96 13.92
N ALA A 148 -6.72 3.78 14.67
CA ALA A 148 -7.28 4.52 15.80
C ALA A 148 -8.29 5.59 15.35
N LEU A 149 -7.99 6.35 14.29
CA LEU A 149 -8.89 7.37 13.75
C LEU A 149 -10.23 6.76 13.32
N TYR A 150 -10.22 5.72 12.48
CA TYR A 150 -11.45 5.04 12.08
C TYR A 150 -12.20 4.44 13.28
N GLY A 151 -11.47 3.94 14.29
CA GLY A 151 -12.05 3.49 15.55
C GLY A 151 -12.80 4.60 16.28
N THR A 152 -12.20 5.79 16.42
CA THR A 152 -12.83 6.93 17.10
C THR A 152 -14.07 7.46 16.38
N TRP A 153 -14.12 7.36 15.05
CA TRP A 153 -15.32 7.73 14.29
C TRP A 153 -16.50 6.78 14.53
N MET A 154 -16.23 5.58 15.05
CA MET A 154 -17.25 4.58 15.38
C MET A 154 -17.70 4.63 16.85
N THR A 155 -17.12 5.50 17.68
CA THR A 155 -17.46 5.52 19.11
C THR A 155 -18.68 6.40 19.39
N ASP A 156 -19.72 5.84 20.02
CA ASP A 156 -20.91 6.60 20.44
C ASP A 156 -20.61 7.57 21.60
N ASN A 157 -19.55 7.32 22.38
CA ASN A 157 -19.17 8.13 23.53
C ASN A 157 -17.97 9.03 23.25
N ASN A 158 -18.20 10.11 22.51
CA ASN A 158 -17.17 11.11 22.18
C ASN A 158 -16.46 11.68 23.42
N ARG A 159 -17.16 11.84 24.55
CA ARG A 159 -16.54 12.34 25.80
C ARG A 159 -15.48 11.38 26.35
N TRP A 160 -15.71 10.08 26.22
CA TRP A 160 -14.71 9.08 26.60
C TRP A 160 -13.53 9.09 25.63
N SER A 161 -13.80 9.20 24.32
CA SER A 161 -12.76 9.31 23.28
C SER A 161 -11.85 10.53 23.49
N TYR A 162 -12.40 11.69 23.90
CA TYR A 162 -11.58 12.86 24.26
C TYR A 162 -10.73 12.65 25.52
N ARG A 163 -11.25 11.93 26.52
CA ARG A 163 -10.49 11.62 27.75
C ARG A 163 -9.35 10.65 27.47
N VAL A 164 -9.59 9.62 26.66
CA VAL A 164 -8.53 8.70 26.21
C VAL A 164 -7.53 9.43 25.31
N GLY A 165 -8.02 10.35 24.46
CA GLY A 165 -7.19 11.21 23.62
C GLY A 165 -6.18 12.05 24.40
N ALA A 166 -6.47 12.41 25.66
CA ALA A 166 -5.56 13.19 26.50
C ALA A 166 -4.40 12.37 27.08
N ASP A 167 -4.44 11.04 26.99
CA ASP A 167 -3.36 10.19 27.50
C ASP A 167 -2.09 10.30 26.64
N PHE A 168 -0.92 10.18 27.29
CA PHE A 168 0.36 10.41 26.63
C PHE A 168 0.59 9.47 25.44
N VAL A 169 0.22 8.19 25.58
CA VAL A 169 0.38 7.21 24.49
C VAL A 169 -0.55 7.55 23.32
N THR A 170 -1.78 7.96 23.62
CA THR A 170 -2.74 8.35 22.59
C THR A 170 -2.32 9.64 21.89
N GLN A 171 -1.64 10.56 22.56
CA GLN A 171 -1.05 11.75 21.92
C GLN A 171 0.00 11.39 20.86
N ILE A 172 0.80 10.33 21.05
CA ILE A 172 1.73 9.84 20.01
C ILE A 172 0.95 9.39 18.76
N ILE A 173 -0.20 8.75 18.97
CA ILE A 173 -1.07 8.30 17.88
C ILE A 173 -1.79 9.50 17.24
N SER A 174 -2.30 10.45 18.03
CA SER A 174 -2.98 11.65 17.52
C SER A 174 -2.06 12.57 16.71
N ASN A 175 -0.77 12.61 17.05
CA ASN A 175 0.26 13.35 16.31
C ASN A 175 0.85 12.56 15.13
N GLY A 176 0.08 11.63 14.55
CA GLY A 176 0.52 10.76 13.47
C GLY A 176 1.03 11.46 12.21
N SER A 177 0.70 12.73 11.99
CA SER A 177 1.19 13.52 10.85
C SER A 177 2.72 13.55 10.74
N PHE A 178 3.45 13.51 11.87
CA PHE A 178 4.92 13.46 11.88
C PHE A 178 5.50 12.18 11.23
N SER A 179 4.72 11.09 11.17
CA SER A 179 5.14 9.88 10.45
C SER A 179 5.26 10.14 8.94
N VAL A 180 4.44 11.03 8.38
CA VAL A 180 4.48 11.42 6.96
C VAL A 180 5.73 12.23 6.65
N ASP A 181 6.16 13.10 7.58
CA ASP A 181 7.39 13.89 7.45
C ASP A 181 8.62 12.99 7.31
N THR A 182 8.61 11.83 7.98
CA THR A 182 9.70 10.86 7.88
C THR A 182 9.82 10.31 6.44
N PHE A 183 8.70 10.02 5.78
CA PHE A 183 8.69 9.58 4.39
C PHE A 183 9.12 10.69 3.42
N LEU A 184 8.74 11.94 3.70
CA LEU A 184 9.19 13.10 2.93
C LEU A 184 10.71 13.28 3.04
N PHE A 185 11.24 13.24 4.26
CA PHE A 185 12.67 13.30 4.53
C PHE A 185 13.44 12.18 3.82
N LEU A 186 13.00 10.93 3.97
CA LEU A 186 13.62 9.77 3.33
C LEU A 186 13.61 9.89 1.81
N SER A 187 12.52 10.36 1.22
CA SER A 187 12.41 10.56 -0.23
C SER A 187 13.41 11.61 -0.73
N GLY A 188 13.54 12.73 0.00
CA GLY A 188 14.52 13.77 -0.30
C GLY A 188 15.97 13.27 -0.15
N PHE A 189 16.27 12.60 0.97
CA PHE A 189 17.59 12.04 1.26
C PHE A 189 18.05 11.06 0.18
N LEU A 190 17.21 10.09 -0.19
CA LEU A 190 17.57 9.09 -1.21
C LEU A 190 17.75 9.72 -2.59
N SER A 191 16.94 10.72 -2.94
CA SER A 191 17.07 11.44 -4.21
C SER A 191 18.42 12.16 -4.27
N ALA A 192 18.78 12.91 -3.23
CA ALA A 192 20.07 13.60 -3.12
C ALA A 192 21.25 12.61 -3.11
N TYR A 193 21.15 11.52 -2.34
CA TYR A 193 22.17 10.48 -2.27
C TYR A 193 22.41 9.82 -3.65
N SER A 194 21.34 9.47 -4.36
CA SER A 194 21.43 8.91 -5.70
C SER A 194 22.06 9.90 -6.69
N PHE A 195 21.67 11.18 -6.63
CA PHE A 195 22.25 12.23 -7.45
C PHE A 195 23.76 12.38 -7.22
N LEU A 196 24.18 12.47 -5.95
CA LEU A 196 25.59 12.54 -5.57
C LEU A 196 26.38 11.31 -6.04
N GLY A 197 25.79 10.11 -5.97
CA GLY A 197 26.38 8.89 -6.50
C GLY A 197 26.64 8.95 -8.01
N VAL A 198 25.71 9.52 -8.77
CA VAL A 198 25.87 9.75 -10.23
C VAL A 198 26.94 10.79 -10.51
N CYS A 199 27.00 11.88 -9.75
CA CYS A 199 28.05 12.90 -9.86
C CYS A 199 29.43 12.30 -9.59
N LYS A 200 29.58 11.55 -8.49
CA LYS A 200 30.85 10.89 -8.14
C LYS A 200 31.32 9.92 -9.23
N ARG A 201 30.40 9.14 -9.82
CA ARG A 201 30.73 8.18 -10.89
C ARG A 201 31.08 8.85 -12.23
N ASN A 202 30.64 10.09 -12.43
CA ASN A 202 30.93 10.88 -13.63
C ASN A 202 31.87 12.06 -13.33
N ALA A 203 32.67 11.98 -12.25
CA ALA A 203 33.59 13.05 -11.85
C ALA A 203 34.60 13.41 -12.97
N ASP A 204 34.96 12.45 -13.82
CA ASP A 204 35.88 12.65 -14.95
C ASP A 204 35.21 13.30 -16.19
N LYS A 205 33.89 13.53 -16.15
CA LYS A 205 33.12 14.13 -17.24
C LYS A 205 32.77 15.58 -16.87
N PRO A 206 32.72 16.50 -17.86
CA PRO A 206 32.29 17.87 -17.58
C PRO A 206 30.89 17.85 -16.95
N PRO A 207 30.62 18.74 -15.96
CA PRO A 207 29.34 18.78 -15.29
C PRO A 207 28.25 19.02 -16.32
N LYS A 208 27.45 17.99 -16.58
CA LYS A 208 26.20 18.16 -17.33
C LYS A 208 25.26 18.85 -16.34
N GLY A 209 24.86 20.09 -16.64
CA GLY A 209 23.84 20.78 -15.86
C GLY A 209 22.58 19.92 -15.75
N PHE A 210 21.84 20.09 -14.65
CA PHE A 210 20.60 19.34 -14.41
C PHE A 210 19.63 19.55 -15.56
N ARG A 211 19.37 18.49 -16.33
CA ARG A 211 18.44 18.55 -17.47
C ARG A 211 17.03 18.35 -16.95
N LEU A 212 16.12 19.24 -17.32
CA LEU A 212 14.69 19.12 -17.00
C LEU A 212 14.11 17.75 -17.39
N TRP A 213 14.67 17.12 -18.42
CA TRP A 213 14.29 15.79 -18.87
C TRP A 213 14.62 14.66 -17.88
N GLU A 214 15.69 14.80 -17.10
CA GLU A 214 16.04 13.84 -16.05
C GLU A 214 15.05 13.90 -14.87
N LEU A 215 14.57 15.11 -14.56
CA LEU A 215 13.49 15.30 -13.58
C LEU A 215 12.18 14.66 -14.06
N ILE A 216 11.81 14.91 -15.32
CA ILE A 216 10.58 14.37 -15.91
C ILE A 216 10.63 12.84 -15.96
N ASP A 217 11.77 12.26 -16.37
CA ASP A 217 11.98 10.81 -16.34
C ASP A 217 11.89 10.23 -14.91
N ALA A 218 12.45 10.90 -13.91
CA ALA A 218 12.33 10.47 -12.52
C ALA A 218 10.88 10.52 -12.01
N ILE A 219 10.13 11.56 -12.36
CA ILE A 219 8.70 11.71 -12.00
C ILE A 219 7.87 10.62 -12.68
N ILE A 220 8.07 10.37 -13.98
CA ILE A 220 7.33 9.34 -14.72
C ILE A 220 7.62 7.95 -14.14
N LYS A 221 8.88 7.63 -13.83
CA LYS A 221 9.24 6.36 -13.19
C LYS A 221 8.57 6.20 -11.82
N ARG A 222 8.49 7.28 -11.05
CA ARG A 222 7.78 7.29 -9.75
C ARG A 222 6.29 7.07 -9.95
N PHE A 223 5.67 7.75 -10.90
CA PHE A 223 4.25 7.61 -11.23
C PHE A 223 3.93 6.17 -11.67
N LEU A 224 4.67 5.61 -12.63
CA LEU A 224 4.47 4.24 -13.12
C LEU A 224 4.70 3.17 -12.03
N ARG A 225 5.52 3.46 -11.02
CA ARG A 225 5.76 2.55 -9.89
C ARG A 225 4.63 2.59 -8.85
N LEU A 226 4.08 3.77 -8.55
CA LEU A 226 3.13 3.97 -7.46
C LEU A 226 1.67 3.79 -7.90
N THR A 227 1.33 4.18 -9.13
CA THR A 227 -0.05 4.15 -9.62
C THR A 227 -0.67 2.74 -9.67
N PRO A 228 0.01 1.68 -10.15
CA PRO A 228 -0.59 0.35 -10.19
C PRO A 228 -1.04 -0.19 -8.83
N PRO A 229 -0.20 -0.21 -7.76
CA PRO A 229 -0.65 -0.67 -6.45
C PRO A 229 -1.70 0.27 -5.84
N TYR A 230 -1.62 1.57 -6.09
CA TYR A 230 -2.59 2.54 -5.58
C TYR A 230 -4.00 2.31 -6.15
N LEU A 231 -4.12 2.04 -7.44
CA LEU A 231 -5.41 1.73 -8.08
C LEU A 231 -6.03 0.44 -7.55
N VAL A 232 -5.21 -0.59 -7.31
CA VAL A 232 -5.68 -1.83 -6.71
C VAL A 232 -6.22 -1.59 -5.29
N LEU A 233 -5.53 -0.77 -4.49
CA LEU A 233 -5.97 -0.42 -3.13
C LEU A 233 -7.29 0.36 -3.13
N ILE A 234 -7.46 1.34 -4.03
CA ILE A 234 -8.72 2.08 -4.18
C ILE A 234 -9.86 1.13 -4.55
N GLY A 235 -9.65 0.26 -5.54
CA GLY A 235 -10.67 -0.69 -5.96
C GLY A 235 -11.02 -1.71 -4.85
N LEU A 236 -10.04 -2.17 -4.08
CA LEU A 236 -10.29 -3.02 -2.90
C LEU A 236 -11.07 -2.27 -1.82
N ALA A 237 -10.79 -0.99 -1.59
CA ALA A 237 -11.53 -0.15 -0.66
C ALA A 237 -12.98 0.05 -1.14
N GLU A 238 -13.23 0.22 -2.43
CA GLU A 238 -14.58 0.30 -3.02
C GLU A 238 -15.37 -1.00 -2.84
N ILE A 239 -14.75 -2.16 -3.10
CA ILE A 239 -15.38 -3.48 -2.90
C ILE A 239 -15.73 -3.70 -1.42
N THR A 240 -14.75 -3.47 -0.54
CA THR A 240 -14.92 -3.66 0.90
C THR A 240 -15.95 -2.69 1.45
N GLY A 241 -15.94 -1.46 0.98
CA GLY A 241 -16.88 -0.43 1.37
C GLY A 241 -18.31 -0.73 0.99
N GLY A 242 -18.57 -1.13 -0.26
CA GLY A 242 -19.90 -1.55 -0.70
C GLY A 242 -20.43 -2.77 0.05
N TYR A 243 -19.55 -3.73 0.37
CA TYR A 243 -19.93 -4.84 1.23
C TYR A 243 -20.29 -4.38 2.66
N LEU A 244 -19.47 -3.52 3.26
CA LEU A 244 -19.70 -3.01 4.61
C LEU A 244 -20.94 -2.10 4.69
N GLU A 245 -21.24 -1.31 3.67
CA GLU A 245 -22.45 -0.47 3.64
C GLU A 245 -23.73 -1.29 3.81
N GLN A 246 -23.78 -2.48 3.19
CA GLN A 246 -24.96 -3.35 3.22
C GLN A 246 -25.00 -4.31 4.42
N THR A 247 -23.82 -4.69 4.95
CA THR A 247 -23.70 -5.74 5.98
C THR A 247 -23.31 -5.21 7.36
N SER A 248 -22.79 -3.99 7.45
CA SER A 248 -22.43 -3.39 8.73
C SER A 248 -23.67 -2.87 9.45
N GLN A 249 -23.77 -3.19 10.74
CA GLN A 249 -24.75 -2.59 11.64
C GLN A 249 -24.42 -1.12 11.93
N TYR A 250 -23.13 -0.77 11.83
CA TYR A 250 -22.65 0.56 12.14
C TYR A 250 -22.80 1.51 10.96
N HIS A 251 -23.14 2.77 11.26
CA HIS A 251 -23.12 3.84 10.28
C HIS A 251 -21.67 4.27 10.04
N ILE A 252 -21.10 3.88 8.90
CA ILE A 252 -19.81 4.44 8.51
C ILE A 252 -20.07 5.92 8.18
N PHE A 253 -19.40 6.81 8.91
CA PHE A 253 -19.75 8.24 8.96
C PHE A 253 -19.44 8.99 7.66
N ASP A 254 -18.50 8.48 6.88
CA ASP A 254 -18.17 9.03 5.56
C ASP A 254 -18.97 8.36 4.45
N ASP A 255 -19.60 9.18 3.61
CA ASP A 255 -20.09 8.79 2.28
C ASP A 255 -18.90 8.61 1.31
N TYR A 256 -17.80 7.96 1.74
CA TYR A 256 -16.60 7.73 0.95
C TYR A 256 -16.94 7.07 -0.39
N GLN A 257 -18.00 6.25 -0.41
CA GLN A 257 -18.54 5.62 -1.60
C GLN A 257 -19.03 6.66 -2.61
N LYS A 258 -19.83 7.65 -2.18
CA LYS A 258 -20.32 8.73 -3.04
C LYS A 258 -19.18 9.60 -3.54
N TYR A 259 -18.29 10.03 -2.65
CA TYR A 259 -17.12 10.84 -3.04
C TYR A 259 -16.19 10.09 -4.00
N CYS A 260 -15.92 8.80 -3.77
CA CYS A 260 -15.12 7.97 -4.67
C CYS A 260 -15.81 7.81 -6.03
N THR A 261 -17.14 7.65 -6.08
CA THR A 261 -17.86 7.56 -7.36
C THR A 261 -17.72 8.82 -8.20
N THR A 262 -17.81 10.01 -7.61
CA THR A 262 -17.72 11.27 -8.35
C THR A 262 -16.27 11.67 -8.65
N ASN A 263 -15.36 11.44 -7.70
CA ASN A 263 -14.02 12.05 -7.68
C ASN A 263 -12.86 11.06 -7.90
N TRP A 264 -13.13 9.83 -8.35
CA TRP A 264 -12.11 8.80 -8.61
C TRP A 264 -10.94 9.26 -9.49
N TRP A 265 -11.20 10.14 -10.47
CA TRP A 265 -10.18 10.63 -11.39
C TRP A 265 -9.17 11.56 -10.68
N MET A 266 -9.57 12.25 -9.61
CA MET A 266 -8.67 13.07 -8.79
C MET A 266 -7.66 12.21 -8.04
N ASN A 267 -8.10 11.02 -7.60
CA ASN A 267 -7.20 10.02 -7.03
C ASN A 267 -6.16 9.56 -8.06
N LEU A 268 -6.57 9.27 -9.29
CA LEU A 268 -5.64 8.86 -10.36
C LEU A 268 -4.59 9.93 -10.69
N LEU A 269 -4.97 11.20 -10.63
CA LEU A 269 -4.09 12.34 -10.90
C LEU A 269 -3.30 12.84 -9.68
N TYR A 270 -3.48 12.23 -8.50
CA TYR A 270 -2.88 12.67 -7.23
C TYR A 270 -3.18 14.13 -6.85
N ILE A 271 -4.35 14.64 -7.24
CA ILE A 271 -4.78 16.02 -6.97
C ILE A 271 -5.83 16.13 -5.87
N ASN A 272 -5.91 15.12 -4.99
CA ASN A 272 -6.86 15.08 -3.88
C ASN A 272 -6.75 16.26 -2.90
N ASN A 273 -5.60 16.95 -2.89
CA ASN A 273 -5.36 18.12 -2.05
C ASN A 273 -5.74 19.45 -2.71
N LEU A 274 -6.15 19.45 -3.98
CA LEU A 274 -6.70 20.65 -4.61
C LEU A 274 -8.17 20.73 -4.23
N PRO A 275 -8.58 21.69 -3.38
CA PRO A 275 -9.97 21.82 -3.00
C PRO A 275 -10.81 22.11 -4.25
N THR A 276 -11.71 21.21 -4.61
CA THR A 276 -12.94 21.62 -5.28
C THR A 276 -13.82 22.27 -4.22
N PHE A 277 -13.78 23.61 -4.16
CA PHE A 277 -14.70 24.48 -3.42
C PHE A 277 -16.18 24.35 -3.87
N VAL A 278 -16.61 23.17 -4.31
CA VAL A 278 -17.89 23.02 -5.01
C VAL A 278 -18.97 22.37 -4.15
N ASP A 279 -18.64 21.70 -3.05
CA ASP A 279 -19.65 21.05 -2.20
C ASP A 279 -19.46 21.34 -0.71
N LEU A 280 -19.42 22.63 -0.34
CA LEU A 280 -19.80 23.06 1.02
C LEU A 280 -21.30 23.40 0.98
N PRO A 281 -22.16 22.72 1.77
CA PRO A 281 -23.50 23.26 2.07
C PRO A 281 -23.42 24.57 2.85
#